data_AF-A0A7U7EM11-F1
#
_entry.id   AF-A0A7U7EM11-F1
#
_cell.length_a   1.000
_cell.length_b   1.000
_cell.length_c   1.000
_cell.angle_alpha   90.00
_cell.angle_beta   90.00
_cell.angle_gamma   90.00
#
_symmetry.space_group_name_H-M   'P 1'
#
loop_
_entity.id
_entity.type
_entity.pdbx_description
1 polymer ?
#
loop_
_entity_poly.entity_id
_entity_poly.type
_entity_poly.pdbx_seq_one_letter_code
_entity_poly.pdbx_strand_id
1 'polypeptide(L)'
;MNLDKTFWTSMGSTTLFVLLWGSGAIFARLGLDHASAFAFLTLRFTLAFALLMLFGLWRGRWLPAHGTRRQVAVTGLLLIGGYTIFYLLALDRGITPGVLATVLGTQPILTLVLLERRIAPRRMAGLGLALGGLVMVVSQSLG
;
A
#
# COMPACT_ATOMS: atom_id res chain seq x y z
N MET A 1 34.40 1.08 -5.52
CA MET A 1 33.74 1.34 -4.21
C MET A 1 32.43 2.11 -4.45
N ASN A 2 31.37 1.42 -4.92
CA ASN A 2 30.07 2.01 -5.30
C ASN A 2 28.93 1.68 -4.30
N LEU A 3 29.29 1.19 -3.12
CA LEU A 3 28.35 0.70 -2.11
C LEU A 3 27.57 1.84 -1.45
N ASP A 4 28.19 3.01 -1.26
CA ASP A 4 27.56 4.10 -0.48
C ASP A 4 26.37 4.74 -1.19
N LYS A 5 26.49 5.14 -2.46
CA LYS A 5 25.37 5.78 -3.18
C LYS A 5 24.14 4.86 -3.26
N THR A 6 24.34 3.59 -3.57
CA THR A 6 23.27 2.60 -3.71
C THR A 6 22.62 2.28 -2.36
N PHE A 7 23.43 2.14 -1.31
CA PHE A 7 22.95 1.89 0.05
C PHE A 7 22.14 3.08 0.60
N TRP A 8 22.65 4.31 0.43
CA TRP A 8 21.93 5.54 0.81
C TRP A 8 20.65 5.75 0.00
N THR A 9 20.63 5.43 -1.31
CA THR A 9 19.37 5.48 -2.08
C THR A 9 18.37 4.40 -1.67
N SER A 10 18.83 3.21 -1.27
CA SER A 10 17.97 2.11 -0.82
C SER A 10 17.37 2.39 0.56
N MET A 11 18.17 2.87 1.51
CA MET A 11 17.67 3.29 2.82
C MET A 11 16.78 4.53 2.71
N GLY A 12 17.18 5.52 1.91
CA GLY A 12 16.41 6.73 1.68
C GLY A 12 15.02 6.43 1.10
N SER A 13 14.96 5.58 0.06
CA SER A 13 13.68 5.17 -0.53
C SER A 13 12.80 4.35 0.42
N THR A 14 13.39 3.46 1.23
CA THR A 14 12.64 2.68 2.22
C THR A 14 12.05 3.57 3.31
N THR A 15 12.83 4.49 3.86
CA THR A 15 12.34 5.43 4.89
C THR A 15 11.28 6.38 4.32
N LEU A 16 11.51 6.93 3.13
CA LEU A 16 10.50 7.76 2.44
C LEU A 16 9.21 6.99 2.20
N PHE A 17 9.30 5.73 1.77
CA PHE A 17 8.14 4.87 1.59
C PHE A 17 7.37 4.69 2.89
N VAL A 18 8.04 4.35 4.00
CA VAL A 18 7.40 4.17 5.30
C VAL A 18 6.72 5.45 5.78
N LEU A 19 7.39 6.60 5.66
CA LEU A 19 6.83 7.90 6.08
C LEU A 19 5.65 8.33 5.21
N LEU A 20 5.78 8.26 3.88
CA LEU A 20 4.71 8.62 2.94
C LEU A 20 3.51 7.68 3.08
N TRP A 21 3.75 6.39 3.32
CA TRP A 21 2.69 5.41 3.50
C TRP A 21 1.97 5.59 4.84
N GLY A 22 2.72 5.71 5.94
CA GLY A 22 2.16 5.90 7.28
C GLY A 22 1.38 7.20 7.41
N SER A 23 1.92 8.31 6.90
CA SER A 23 1.20 9.59 6.85
C SER A 23 -0.04 9.53 5.98
N GLY A 24 -0.02 8.79 4.85
CA GLY A 24 -1.17 8.62 3.98
C GLY A 24 -2.39 8.02 4.67
N ALA A 25 -2.20 7.09 5.61
CA ALA A 25 -3.29 6.53 6.42
C ALA A 25 -3.89 7.56 7.39
N ILE A 26 -3.05 8.39 8.00
CA ILE A 26 -3.47 9.47 8.91
C ILE A 26 -4.23 10.54 8.13
N PHE A 27 -3.69 10.99 7.00
CA PHE A 27 -4.33 11.96 6.12
C PHE A 27 -5.64 11.43 5.52
N ALA A 28 -5.73 10.13 5.18
CA ALA A 28 -6.96 9.54 4.69
C ALA A 28 -8.05 9.58 5.77
N ARG A 29 -7.72 9.26 7.03
CA ARG A 29 -8.66 9.37 8.15
C ARG A 29 -9.08 10.82 8.40
N LEU A 30 -8.13 11.75 8.50
CA LEU A 30 -8.42 13.17 8.68
C LEU A 30 -9.24 13.76 7.53
N GLY A 31 -8.98 13.30 6.30
CA GLY A 31 -9.73 13.69 5.12
C GLY A 31 -11.16 13.16 5.14
N LEU A 32 -11.38 11.95 5.66
CA LEU A 32 -12.71 11.37 5.87
C LEU A 32 -13.50 12.09 6.97
N ASP A 33 -12.83 12.63 7.98
CA ASP A 33 -13.48 13.42 9.04
C ASP A 33 -14.07 14.73 8.48
N HIS A 34 -13.56 15.25 7.35
CA HIS A 34 -13.99 16.52 6.74
C HIS A 34 -14.71 16.36 5.39
N ALA A 35 -14.59 15.22 4.72
CA ALA A 35 -15.14 14.99 3.39
C ALA A 35 -15.58 13.53 3.21
N SER A 36 -16.61 13.31 2.40
CA SER A 36 -17.06 11.94 2.07
C SER A 36 -15.95 11.11 1.43
N ALA A 37 -15.89 9.81 1.74
CA ALA A 37 -14.91 8.87 1.19
C ALA A 37 -14.82 8.90 -0.33
N PHE A 38 -15.96 9.07 -0.99
CA PHE A 38 -16.05 9.15 -2.43
C PHE A 38 -15.40 10.43 -2.99
N ALA A 39 -15.57 11.58 -2.33
CA ALA A 39 -14.94 12.83 -2.74
C ALA A 39 -13.41 12.76 -2.60
N PHE A 40 -12.92 12.21 -1.49
CA PHE A 40 -11.49 12.02 -1.27
C PHE A 40 -10.86 11.06 -2.30
N LEU A 41 -11.57 9.96 -2.59
CA LEU A 41 -11.14 8.99 -3.60
C LEU A 41 -11.11 9.59 -5.01
N THR A 42 -12.14 10.35 -5.36
CA THR A 42 -12.24 11.03 -6.67
C THR A 42 -11.10 12.02 -6.84
N LEU A 43 -10.81 12.85 -5.83
CA LEU A 43 -9.69 13.77 -5.87
C LEU A 43 -8.35 13.03 -6.01
N ARG A 44 -8.14 11.97 -5.23
CA ARG A 44 -6.91 11.16 -5.27
C ARG A 44 -6.67 10.53 -6.64
N PHE A 45 -7.68 9.90 -7.23
CA PHE A 45 -7.55 9.30 -8.56
C PHE A 45 -7.44 10.35 -9.66
N THR A 46 -8.09 11.51 -9.53
CA THR A 46 -7.96 12.60 -10.50
C THR A 46 -6.55 13.17 -10.49
N LEU A 47 -5.97 13.43 -9.32
CA LEU A 47 -4.57 13.85 -9.18
C LEU A 47 -3.60 12.80 -9.72
N ALA A 48 -3.79 11.53 -9.35
CA ALA A 48 -2.96 10.43 -9.85
C ALA A 48 -3.02 10.33 -11.39
N PHE A 49 -4.22 10.46 -11.97
CA PHE A 49 -4.43 10.43 -13.42
C PHE A 49 -3.76 11.63 -14.10
N ALA A 50 -3.91 12.84 -13.56
CA ALA A 50 -3.28 14.04 -14.12
C ALA A 50 -1.75 13.95 -14.11
N LEU A 51 -1.16 13.48 -13.01
CA LEU A 51 0.29 13.27 -12.90
C LEU A 51 0.79 12.18 -13.84
N LEU A 52 0.07 11.06 -13.95
CA LEU A 52 0.40 9.99 -14.89
C LEU A 52 0.29 10.47 -16.35
N MET A 53 -0.69 11.31 -16.67
CA MET A 53 -0.83 11.89 -18.00
C MET A 53 0.33 12.84 -18.33
N LEU A 54 0.71 13.72 -17.39
CA LEU A 54 1.86 14.61 -17.54
C LEU A 54 3.17 13.82 -17.72
N PHE A 55 3.34 12.75 -16.95
CA PHE A 55 4.52 11.88 -17.06
C PHE A 55 4.52 11.10 -18.38
N GLY A 56 3.36 10.63 -18.84
CA GLY A 56 3.20 9.97 -20.14
C GLY A 56 3.51 10.89 -21.32
N LEU A 57 3.05 12.15 -21.25
CA LEU A 57 3.41 13.22 -22.19
C LEU A 57 4.91 13.47 -22.23
N TRP A 58 5.55 13.57 -21.06
CA TRP A 58 6.99 13.83 -20.96
C TRP A 58 7.85 12.66 -21.46
N ARG A 59 7.45 11.41 -21.21
CA ARG A 59 8.22 10.22 -21.62
C ARG A 59 7.94 9.72 -23.04
N GLY A 60 6.87 10.21 -23.69
CA GLY A 60 6.46 9.75 -25.03
C GLY A 60 6.05 8.27 -25.12
N ARG A 61 5.97 7.55 -24.00
CA ARG A 61 5.62 6.11 -23.93
C ARG A 61 4.32 5.94 -23.17
N TRP A 62 3.23 5.88 -23.93
CA TRP A 62 1.87 5.92 -23.39
C TRP A 62 1.31 4.55 -23.03
N LEU A 63 1.74 3.49 -23.70
CA LEU A 63 1.17 2.16 -23.51
C LEU A 63 2.21 1.12 -23.11
N PRO A 64 1.81 0.18 -22.24
CA PRO A 64 2.55 -1.06 -22.01
C PRO A 64 2.79 -1.80 -23.33
N ALA A 65 3.82 -2.64 -23.36
CA ALA A 65 4.16 -3.48 -24.49
C ALA A 65 2.92 -4.22 -25.06
N HIS A 66 2.89 -4.39 -26.38
CA HIS A 66 1.80 -5.11 -27.05
C HIS A 66 1.68 -6.52 -26.46
N GLY A 67 0.48 -6.90 -26.01
CA GLY A 67 0.18 -8.20 -25.38
C GLY A 67 -0.07 -8.17 -23.87
N THR A 68 0.50 -7.24 -23.11
CA THR A 68 0.33 -7.20 -21.63
C THR A 68 -0.74 -6.22 -21.14
N ARG A 69 -1.32 -5.43 -22.06
CA ARG A 69 -2.26 -4.33 -21.76
C ARG A 69 -3.44 -4.76 -20.89
N ARG A 70 -4.08 -5.90 -21.22
CA ARG A 70 -5.24 -6.40 -20.45
C ARG A 70 -4.84 -6.83 -19.04
N GLN A 71 -3.71 -7.53 -18.90
CA GLN A 71 -3.20 -7.95 -17.60
C GLN A 71 -2.83 -6.74 -16.74
N VAL A 72 -2.12 -5.76 -17.31
CA VAL A 72 -1.77 -4.51 -16.61
C VAL A 72 -3.02 -3.75 -16.19
N ALA A 73 -4.03 -3.65 -17.06
CA ALA A 73 -5.29 -2.98 -16.73
C ALA A 73 -6.04 -3.69 -15.60
N VAL A 74 -6.16 -5.02 -15.64
CA VAL A 74 -6.84 -5.80 -14.58
C VAL A 74 -6.08 -5.72 -13.27
N THR A 75 -4.76 -5.90 -13.30
CA THR A 75 -3.91 -5.80 -12.10
C THR A 75 -3.96 -4.39 -11.50
N GLY A 76 -3.88 -3.34 -12.33
CA GLY A 76 -4.03 -1.96 -11.89
C GLY A 76 -5.41 -1.69 -11.30
N LEU A 77 -6.48 -2.15 -11.94
CA LEU A 77 -7.84 -1.99 -11.44
C LEU A 77 -8.01 -2.64 -10.06
N LEU A 78 -7.48 -3.86 -9.86
CA LEU A 78 -7.58 -4.56 -8.59
C LEU A 78 -6.70 -3.93 -7.50
N LEU A 79 -5.43 -3.69 -7.80
CA LEU A 79 -4.45 -3.21 -6.80
C LEU A 79 -4.57 -1.73 -6.48
N ILE A 80 -4.98 -0.90 -7.43
CA ILE A 80 -5.07 0.55 -7.24
C ILE A 80 -6.52 0.94 -7.00
N GLY A 81 -7.44 0.48 -7.86
CA GLY A 81 -8.87 0.76 -7.72
C GLY A 81 -9.49 0.03 -6.54
N GLY A 82 -9.64 -1.29 -6.69
CA GLY A 82 -10.33 -2.16 -5.73
C GLY A 82 -9.76 -2.02 -4.32
N TYR A 83 -8.45 -2.19 -4.16
CA TYR A 83 -7.78 -2.04 -2.86
C TYR A 83 -8.09 -0.69 -2.20
N THR A 84 -7.92 0.43 -2.91
CA THR A 84 -8.12 1.77 -2.33
C THR A 84 -9.60 2.02 -1.99
N ILE A 85 -10.53 1.55 -2.84
CA ILE A 85 -11.98 1.65 -2.59
C ILE A 85 -12.34 0.91 -1.31
N PHE A 86 -11.96 -0.37 -1.19
CA PHE A 86 -12.28 -1.17 0.00
C PHE A 86 -11.60 -0.63 1.25
N TYR A 87 -10.37 -0.12 1.13
CA TYR A 87 -9.64 0.51 2.23
C TYR A 87 -10.36 1.75 2.76
N LEU A 88 -10.76 2.69 1.88
CA LEU A 88 -11.49 3.89 2.30
C LEU A 88 -12.89 3.57 2.80
N LEU A 89 -13.59 2.60 2.19
CA LEU A 89 -14.90 2.16 2.67
C LEU A 89 -14.83 1.55 4.06
N ALA A 90 -13.76 0.79 4.36
CA ALA A 90 -13.53 0.26 5.70
C ALA A 90 -13.30 1.39 6.72
N LEU A 91 -12.54 2.42 6.36
CA LEU A 91 -12.35 3.61 7.21
C LEU A 91 -13.67 4.37 7.42
N ASP A 92 -14.47 4.55 6.36
CA ASP A 92 -15.78 5.21 6.39
C ASP A 92 -16.80 4.44 7.26
N ARG A 93 -16.70 3.11 7.31
CA ARG A 93 -17.45 2.22 8.22
C ARG A 93 -16.97 2.29 9.67
N GLY A 94 -16.00 3.14 9.99
CA GLY A 94 -15.48 3.35 11.34
C GLY A 94 -14.37 2.37 11.76
N ILE A 95 -13.82 1.56 10.84
CA ILE A 95 -12.68 0.70 11.15
C ILE A 95 -11.44 1.60 11.33
N THR A 96 -10.72 1.44 12.44
CA THR A 96 -9.54 2.26 12.70
C THR A 96 -8.38 1.89 11.75
N PRO A 97 -7.50 2.85 11.41
CA PRO A 97 -6.30 2.58 10.62
C PRO A 97 -5.41 1.49 11.25
N GLY A 98 -5.44 1.36 12.58
CA GLY A 98 -4.71 0.31 13.30
C GLY A 98 -5.21 -1.09 12.94
N VAL A 99 -6.51 -1.34 13.00
CA VAL A 99 -7.09 -2.64 12.61
C VAL A 99 -6.79 -2.95 11.14
N LEU A 100 -6.94 -1.97 10.26
CA LEU A 100 -6.55 -2.12 8.85
C LEU A 100 -5.07 -2.45 8.69
N ALA A 101 -4.17 -1.78 9.43
CA ALA A 101 -2.74 -2.07 9.40
C ALA A 101 -2.45 -3.50 9.85
N THR A 102 -3.13 -4.02 10.88
CA THR A 102 -3.01 -5.41 11.31
C THR A 102 -3.45 -6.38 10.21
N VAL A 103 -4.63 -6.17 9.62
CA VAL A 103 -5.15 -7.01 8.54
C VAL A 103 -4.19 -7.01 7.34
N LEU A 104 -3.72 -5.83 6.93
CA LEU A 104 -2.74 -5.70 5.84
C LEU A 104 -1.39 -6.34 6.20
N GLY A 105 -0.98 -6.27 7.47
CA GLY A 105 0.19 -6.96 8.00
C GLY A 105 0.12 -8.48 7.89
N THR A 106 -1.09 -9.06 7.76
CA THR A 106 -1.25 -10.52 7.52
C THR A 106 -1.03 -10.93 6.06
N GLN A 107 -1.07 -9.98 5.12
CA GLN A 107 -0.92 -10.26 3.69
C GLN A 107 0.40 -10.97 3.34
N PRO A 108 1.57 -10.62 3.91
CA PRO A 108 2.80 -11.39 3.74
C PRO A 108 2.68 -12.85 4.14
N ILE A 109 1.94 -13.15 5.22
CA ILE A 109 1.75 -14.53 5.70
C ILE A 109 0.89 -15.29 4.69
N LEU A 110 -0.24 -14.71 4.30
CA LEU A 110 -1.15 -15.28 3.32
C LEU A 110 -0.45 -15.52 1.97
N THR A 111 0.30 -14.53 1.49
CA THR A 111 1.06 -14.63 0.24
C THR A 111 2.08 -15.76 0.30
N LEU A 112 2.78 -15.89 1.44
CA LEU A 112 3.78 -16.92 1.63
C LEU A 112 3.17 -18.32 1.71
N VAL A 113 2.05 -18.48 2.43
CA VAL A 113 1.33 -19.76 2.51
C VAL A 113 0.74 -20.18 1.16
N LEU A 114 0.22 -19.23 0.38
CA LEU A 114 -0.41 -19.51 -0.92
C LEU A 114 0.60 -19.81 -2.03
N LEU A 115 1.75 -19.13 -2.03
CA LEU A 115 2.71 -19.21 -3.13
C LEU A 115 3.89 -20.15 -2.85
N GLU A 116 4.30 -20.26 -1.58
CA GLU A 116 5.52 -20.96 -1.20
C GLU A 116 5.20 -22.39 -0.73
N ARG A 117 5.52 -23.40 -1.55
CA ARG A 117 5.25 -24.82 -1.23
C ARG A 117 6.10 -25.40 -0.10
N ARG A 118 7.23 -24.76 0.23
CA ARG A 118 8.16 -25.18 1.30
C ARG A 118 8.52 -23.99 2.17
N ILE A 119 7.85 -23.90 3.31
CA ILE A 119 8.01 -22.79 4.25
C ILE A 119 9.04 -23.17 5.31
N ALA A 120 10.12 -22.39 5.43
CA ALA A 120 11.07 -22.58 6.51
C ALA A 120 10.42 -22.19 7.86
N PRO A 121 10.43 -23.05 8.89
CA PRO A 121 9.75 -22.78 10.17
C PRO A 121 10.30 -21.52 10.86
N ARG A 122 11.58 -21.20 10.67
CA ARG A 122 12.19 -19.95 11.16
C ARG A 122 11.58 -18.69 10.55
N ARG A 123 11.24 -18.73 9.25
CA ARG A 123 10.61 -17.61 8.55
C ARG A 123 9.18 -17.39 9.04
N MET A 124 8.45 -18.49 9.24
CA MET A 124 7.09 -18.46 9.81
C MET A 124 7.08 -17.92 11.24
N ALA A 125 8.04 -18.33 12.08
CA ALA A 125 8.20 -17.81 13.43
C ALA A 125 8.51 -16.31 13.46
N GLY A 126 9.46 -15.84 12.63
CA GLY A 126 9.79 -14.42 12.52
C GLY A 126 8.60 -13.57 12.05
N LEU A 127 7.80 -14.08 11.12
CA LEU A 127 6.59 -13.43 10.64
C LEU A 127 5.49 -13.38 11.71
N GLY A 128 5.33 -14.47 12.47
CA GLY A 128 4.43 -14.51 13.63
C GLY A 128 4.82 -13.53 14.73
N LEU A 129 6.11 -13.41 15.03
CA LEU A 129 6.62 -12.41 15.98
C LEU A 129 6.39 -10.98 15.47
N ALA A 130 6.65 -10.70 14.19
CA ALA A 130 6.41 -9.39 13.59
C ALA A 130 4.93 -9.00 13.63
N LEU A 131 4.03 -9.94 13.31
CA LEU A 131 2.59 -9.75 13.46
C LEU A 131 2.17 -9.53 14.91
N GLY A 132 2.70 -10.31 15.85
CA GLY A 132 2.42 -10.16 17.27
C GLY A 132 2.78 -8.76 17.78
N GLY A 133 3.97 -8.27 17.40
CA GLY A 133 4.39 -6.90 17.70
C GLY A 133 3.45 -5.85 17.08
N LEU A 134 3.02 -6.04 15.83
CA LEU A 134 2.06 -5.15 15.17
C LEU A 134 0.71 -5.12 15.90
N VAL A 135 0.18 -6.28 16.31
CA VAL A 135 -1.06 -6.38 17.09
C VAL A 135 -0.93 -5.63 18.42
N MET A 136 0.21 -5.77 19.11
CA MET A 136 0.46 -5.04 20.37
C MET A 136 0.47 -3.53 20.16
N VAL A 137 1.20 -3.03 19.17
CA VAL A 137 1.26 -1.59 18.84
C VAL A 137 -0.12 -1.05 18.49
N VAL A 138 -0.89 -1.81 17.71
CA VAL A 138 -2.26 -1.44 17.34
C VAL A 138 -3.19 -1.46 18.56
N SER A 139 -3.10 -2.46 19.43
CA SER A 139 -3.93 -2.54 20.65
C SER A 139 -3.74 -1.33 21.57
N GLN A 140 -2.50 -0.82 21.68
CA GLN A 140 -2.21 0.44 22.39
C GLN A 140 -2.78 1.67 21.68
N SER A 141 -2.94 1.61 20.36
CA SER A 141 -3.50 2.72 19.57
C SER A 141 -5.05 2.74 19.57
N LEU A 142 -5.70 1.69 20.10
CA LEU A 142 -7.17 1.58 20.21
C LEU A 142 -7.72 1.97 21.60
N GLY A 143 -6.90 1.96 22.65
CA GLY A 143 -7.28 2.37 24.02
C GLY A 143 -6.99 3.84 24.26
#